data_AF-A0A353YH11-F1
#
_entry.id   AF-A0A353YH11-F1
#
_cell.length_a   1.000
_cell.length_b   1.000
_cell.length_c   1.000
_cell.angle_alpha   90.00
_cell.angle_beta   90.00
_cell.angle_gamma   90.00
#
_symmetry.space_group_name_H-M   'P 1'
#
loop_
_entity.id
_entity.type
_entity.pdbx_description
1 polymer ?
#
loop_
_entity_poly.entity_id
_entity_poly.type
_entity_poly.pdbx_seq_one_letter_code
_entity_poly.pdbx_strand_id
1 'polypeptide(L)'
;LTTRLMQLASWLLIRRAVSEGELTPEQAVEEQRKIKLPVTSGDQPARELGVLPQRLRELIEQSVKLQERVIRLDHMLDYNQLPLEGEADHPLEMQLSRLRAAFGPEAE
;
A
#
# COMPACT_ATOMS: atom_id res chain seq x y z
N LEU A 1 -7.58 -12.35 17.46
CA LEU A 1 -6.83 -11.19 17.97
C LEU A 1 -5.31 -11.41 17.87
N THR A 2 -4.75 -12.36 18.61
CA THR A 2 -3.30 -12.63 18.63
C THR A 2 -2.75 -13.03 17.26
N THR A 3 -3.47 -13.87 16.50
CA THR A 3 -3.08 -14.21 15.12
C THR A 3 -3.00 -12.98 14.23
N ARG A 4 -3.99 -12.07 14.35
CA ARG A 4 -4.01 -10.79 13.63
C ARG A 4 -2.79 -9.93 14.02
N LEU A 5 -2.53 -9.79 15.32
CA LEU A 5 -1.38 -9.02 15.81
C LEU A 5 -0.03 -9.62 15.34
N MET A 6 0.09 -10.95 15.35
CA MET A 6 1.29 -11.63 14.89
C MET A 6 1.50 -11.45 13.39
N GLN A 7 0.43 -11.53 12.60
CA GLN A 7 0.49 -11.26 11.16
C GLN A 7 0.89 -9.81 10.86
N LEU A 8 0.33 -8.84 11.58
CA LEU A 8 0.72 -7.43 11.48
C LEU A 8 2.18 -7.20 11.89
N ALA A 9 2.63 -7.85 12.97
CA ALA A 9 4.02 -7.75 13.42
C ALA A 9 4.99 -8.33 12.38
N SER A 10 4.68 -9.50 11.83
CA SER A 10 5.48 -10.13 10.78
C SER A 10 5.56 -9.25 9.53
N TRP A 11 4.44 -8.65 9.12
CA TRP A 11 4.40 -7.73 7.98
C TRP A 11 5.25 -6.48 8.22
N LEU A 12 5.14 -5.88 9.41
CA LEU A 12 5.96 -4.71 9.79
C LEU A 12 7.46 -5.03 9.82
N LEU A 13 7.84 -6.25 10.24
CA LEU A 13 9.22 -6.70 10.24
C LEU A 13 9.79 -6.83 8.83
N ILE A 14 9.03 -7.41 7.89
CA ILE A 14 9.44 -7.45 6.48
C ILE A 14 9.63 -6.03 5.95
N ARG A 15 8.69 -5.13 6.24
CA ARG A 15 8.81 -3.73 5.81
C ARG A 15 10.05 -3.04 6.37
N ARG A 16 10.37 -3.30 7.63
CA ARG A 16 11.58 -2.79 8.26
C ARG A 16 12.84 -3.30 7.56
N ALA A 17 12.92 -4.59 7.26
CA ALA A 17 14.06 -5.18 6.57
C ALA A 17 14.26 -4.60 5.15
N VAL A 18 13.18 -4.27 4.44
CA VAL A 18 13.25 -3.54 3.15
C VAL A 18 13.79 -2.12 3.34
N SER A 19 13.30 -1.41 4.37
CA SER A 19 13.75 -0.04 4.65
C SER A 19 15.21 0.02 5.09
N GLU A 20 15.72 -1.03 5.73
CA GLU A 20 17.12 -1.17 6.15
C GLU A 20 18.02 -1.68 5.00
N GLY A 21 17.45 -2.05 3.85
CA GLY A 21 18.16 -2.53 2.67
C GLY A 21 18.61 -4.01 2.77
N GLU A 22 18.14 -4.74 3.77
CA GLU A 22 18.43 -6.17 3.95
C GLU A 22 17.65 -7.06 2.96
N LEU A 23 16.51 -6.56 2.46
CA LEU A 23 15.61 -7.24 1.52
C LEU A 23 15.33 -6.34 0.31
N THR A 24 15.39 -6.91 -0.90
CA THR A 24 14.96 -6.18 -2.10
C THR A 24 13.43 -6.05 -2.12
N PRO A 25 12.87 -5.00 -2.75
CA PRO A 25 11.42 -4.83 -2.84
C PRO A 25 10.71 -6.02 -3.50
N GLU A 26 11.36 -6.67 -4.47
CA GLU A 26 10.83 -7.87 -5.14
C GLU A 26 10.73 -9.07 -4.20
N GLN A 27 11.79 -9.32 -3.41
CA GLN A 27 11.79 -10.37 -2.38
C GLN A 27 10.76 -10.09 -1.28
N ALA A 28 10.56 -8.80 -0.96
CA ALA A 28 9.56 -8.41 0.03
C ALA A 28 8.14 -8.71 -0.44
N VAL A 29 7.81 -8.53 -1.72
CA VAL A 29 6.50 -8.88 -2.27
C VAL A 29 6.28 -10.40 -2.19
N GLU A 30 7.31 -11.19 -2.48
CA GLU A 30 7.24 -12.66 -2.37
C GLU A 30 7.03 -13.12 -0.92
N GLU A 31 7.74 -12.52 0.03
CA GLU A 31 7.59 -12.83 1.45
C GLU A 31 6.25 -12.34 2.02
N GLN A 32 5.77 -11.19 1.56
CA GLN A 32 4.44 -10.68 1.89
C GLN A 32 3.32 -11.58 1.35
N ARG A 33 3.46 -12.14 0.12
CA ARG A 33 2.48 -13.09 -0.44
C ARG A 33 2.35 -14.38 0.36
N LYS A 34 3.42 -14.83 1.00
CA LYS A 34 3.40 -16.01 1.89
C LYS A 34 2.60 -15.73 3.17
N ILE A 35 2.57 -14.47 3.60
CA ILE A 35 1.76 -14.03 4.75
C ILE A 35 0.34 -13.78 4.25
N LYS A 36 -0.57 -14.72 4.52
CA LYS A 36 -2.00 -14.47 4.35
C LYS A 36 -2.44 -13.36 5.30
N LEU A 37 -2.46 -12.10 4.83
CA LEU A 37 -3.13 -11.02 5.57
C LEU A 37 -4.58 -11.46 5.77
N PRO A 38 -5.05 -11.55 7.03
CA PRO A 38 -6.39 -12.05 7.30
C PRO A 38 -7.38 -11.07 6.65
N VAL A 39 -8.22 -11.59 5.75
CA VAL A 39 -9.32 -10.81 5.15
C VAL A 39 -10.08 -10.12 6.27
N THR A 40 -10.30 -8.82 6.09
CA THR A 40 -10.94 -7.92 7.06
C THR A 40 -12.13 -8.59 7.72
N SER A 41 -12.21 -8.46 9.05
CA SER A 41 -13.08 -9.22 9.94
C SER A 41 -14.57 -8.87 9.86
N GLY A 42 -15.07 -8.53 8.67
CA GLY A 42 -16.50 -8.40 8.39
C GLY A 42 -17.30 -9.68 8.65
N ASP A 43 -16.63 -10.80 8.91
CA ASP A 43 -17.23 -12.12 9.08
C ASP A 43 -17.47 -12.54 10.54
N GLN A 44 -17.13 -11.70 11.54
CA GLN A 44 -17.57 -11.97 12.92
C GLN A 44 -19.00 -11.46 13.12
N PRO A 45 -20.00 -12.34 13.33
CA PRO A 45 -21.38 -11.91 13.48
C PRO A 45 -21.50 -10.99 14.70
N ALA A 46 -22.03 -9.79 14.49
CA ALA A 46 -22.17 -8.74 15.52
C ALA A 46 -22.89 -9.23 16.80
N ARG A 47 -23.70 -10.28 16.68
CA ARG A 47 -24.43 -10.93 17.79
C ARG A 47 -23.51 -11.66 18.77
N GLU A 48 -22.37 -12.19 18.31
CA GLU A 48 -21.38 -12.89 19.16
C GLU A 48 -20.49 -11.89 19.91
N LEU A 49 -20.24 -10.72 19.33
CA LEU A 49 -19.46 -9.65 19.97
C LEU A 49 -20.19 -9.06 21.18
N GLY A 50 -21.52 -8.98 21.14
CA GLY A 50 -22.35 -8.42 22.21
C GLY A 50 -22.24 -9.15 23.56
N VAL A 51 -21.89 -10.44 23.54
CA VAL A 51 -21.78 -11.31 24.73
C VAL A 51 -20.40 -11.22 25.39
N LEU A 52 -19.40 -10.66 24.68
CA LEU A 52 -18.02 -10.61 25.16
C LEU A 52 -17.82 -9.51 26.21
N PRO A 53 -16.88 -9.69 27.16
CA PRO A 53 -16.49 -8.65 28.10
C PRO A 53 -16.03 -7.38 27.39
N GLN A 54 -16.36 -6.23 27.97
CA GLN A 54 -16.08 -4.90 27.39
C GLN A 54 -14.62 -4.73 26.96
N ARG A 55 -13.68 -5.17 27.81
CA ARG A 55 -12.24 -5.05 27.53
C ARG A 55 -11.81 -5.81 26.28
N LEU A 56 -12.41 -6.98 26.04
CA LEU A 56 -12.07 -7.81 24.88
C LEU A 56 -12.64 -7.21 23.59
N ARG A 57 -13.84 -6.62 23.66
CA ARG A 57 -14.41 -5.85 22.55
C ARG A 57 -13.52 -4.68 22.14
N GLU A 58 -13.04 -3.90 23.11
CA GLU A 58 -12.12 -2.78 22.87
C GLU A 58 -10.83 -3.24 22.17
N LEU A 59 -10.23 -4.34 22.63
CA LEU A 59 -9.02 -4.89 22.02
C LEU A 59 -9.27 -5.37 20.57
N ILE A 60 -10.42 -5.99 20.32
CA ILE A 60 -10.81 -6.40 18.97
C ILE A 60 -10.94 -5.15 18.08
N GLU A 61 -11.67 -4.14 18.51
CA GLU A 61 -11.85 -2.89 17.76
C GLU A 61 -10.51 -2.19 17.47
N GLN A 62 -9.64 -2.07 18.47
CA GLN A 62 -8.30 -1.48 18.31
C GLN A 62 -7.46 -2.25 17.29
N SER A 63 -7.49 -3.58 17.36
CA SER A 63 -6.73 -4.40 16.42
C SER A 63 -7.26 -4.34 14.98
N VAL A 64 -8.57 -4.11 14.79
CA VAL A 64 -9.16 -3.89 13.46
C VAL A 64 -8.73 -2.53 12.92
N LYS A 65 -8.84 -1.45 13.71
CA LYS A 65 -8.34 -0.12 13.31
C LYS A 65 -6.85 -0.14 12.97
N LEU A 66 -6.06 -0.89 13.72
CA LEU A 66 -4.64 -1.06 13.44
C LEU A 66 -4.41 -1.78 12.11
N GLN A 67 -5.15 -2.86 11.85
CA GLN A 67 -5.08 -3.59 10.59
C GLN A 67 -5.43 -2.69 9.39
N GLU A 68 -6.51 -1.92 9.47
CA GLU A 68 -6.91 -0.97 8.42
C GLU A 68 -5.82 0.08 8.14
N ARG A 69 -5.20 0.61 9.20
CA ARG A 69 -4.11 1.57 9.06
C ARG A 69 -2.88 0.95 8.42
N VAL A 70 -2.54 -0.29 8.76
CA VAL A 70 -1.43 -1.02 8.15
C VAL A 70 -1.70 -1.30 6.67
N ILE A 71 -2.90 -1.77 6.31
CA ILE A 71 -3.30 -1.97 4.91
C ILE A 71 -3.23 -0.66 4.11
N ARG A 72 -3.70 0.45 4.69
CA ARG A 72 -3.59 1.75 4.04
C ARG A 72 -2.14 2.17 3.82
N LEU A 73 -1.29 1.98 4.83
CA LEU A 73 0.14 2.27 4.72
C LEU A 73 0.79 1.40 3.64
N ASP A 74 0.44 0.11 3.58
CA ASP A 74 0.89 -0.81 2.54
C ASP A 74 0.54 -0.28 1.15
N HIS A 75 -0.73 0.03 0.89
CA HIS A 75 -1.16 0.62 -0.38
C HIS A 75 -0.47 1.95 -0.72
N MET A 76 -0.17 2.78 0.29
CA MET A 76 0.59 4.03 0.11
C MET A 76 2.09 3.79 -0.08
N LEU A 77 2.59 2.58 0.11
CA LEU A 77 4.00 2.26 0.00
C LEU A 77 4.29 1.36 -1.21
N ASP A 78 3.28 0.64 -1.71
CA ASP A 78 3.28 -0.22 -2.90
C ASP A 78 3.14 0.58 -4.22
N TYR A 79 3.69 1.80 -4.29
CA TYR A 79 3.71 2.68 -5.48
C TYR A 79 4.52 2.14 -6.68
N ASN A 80 4.60 0.82 -6.87
CA ASN A 80 4.96 0.23 -8.15
C ASN A 80 3.83 0.32 -9.21
N GLN A 81 2.80 1.15 -8.98
CA GLN A 81 1.91 1.70 -10.00
C GLN A 81 1.56 3.16 -9.71
N LEU A 82 2.56 4.03 -9.56
CA LEU A 82 2.40 5.33 -10.24
C LEU A 82 1.95 5.01 -11.67
N PRO A 83 0.88 5.62 -12.22
CA PRO A 83 0.69 5.55 -13.67
C PRO A 83 2.03 5.91 -14.27
N LEU A 84 2.54 5.08 -15.18
CA LEU A 84 3.76 5.30 -15.93
C LEU A 84 3.91 6.81 -16.14
N GLU A 85 4.85 7.44 -15.41
CA GLU A 85 5.29 8.81 -15.70
C GLU A 85 5.99 8.71 -17.07
N GLY A 86 5.16 8.66 -18.09
CA GLY A 86 5.43 8.14 -19.42
C GLY A 86 4.21 8.27 -20.33
N GLU A 87 3.02 8.49 -19.77
CA GLU A 87 1.83 8.90 -20.55
C GLU A 87 1.39 10.34 -20.28
N ALA A 88 2.07 11.04 -19.36
CA ALA A 88 1.95 12.48 -19.11
C ALA A 88 3.23 13.28 -19.42
N ASP A 89 4.20 12.65 -20.07
CA ASP A 89 5.45 13.26 -20.51
C ASP A 89 5.33 13.37 -22.04
N HIS A 90 4.91 14.45 -22.68
CA HIS A 90 5.41 15.79 -22.50
C HIS A 90 4.42 16.79 -23.17
N PRO A 91 3.41 17.32 -22.46
CA PRO A 91 2.50 18.32 -23.03
C PRO A 91 3.26 19.56 -23.52
N LEU A 92 4.36 19.91 -22.84
CA LEU A 92 5.27 20.99 -23.25
C LEU A 92 6.06 20.66 -24.52
N GLU A 93 6.52 19.42 -24.70
CA GLU A 93 7.23 19.01 -25.90
C GLU A 93 6.29 18.94 -27.12
N MET A 94 5.03 18.59 -26.90
CA MET A 94 3.95 18.70 -27.90
C MET A 94 3.62 20.16 -28.25
N GLN A 95 3.70 21.08 -27.29
CA GLN A 95 3.53 22.51 -27.55
C GLN A 95 4.75 23.10 -28.27
N LEU A 96 5.97 22.70 -27.88
CA LEU A 96 7.21 23.10 -28.54
C LEU A 96 7.32 22.54 -29.95
N SER A 97 6.86 21.31 -30.21
CA SER A 97 6.84 20.72 -31.55
C SER A 97 5.83 21.44 -32.46
N ARG A 98 4.66 21.82 -31.94
CA ARG A 98 3.72 22.69 -32.68
C ARG A 98 4.29 24.07 -32.98
N LEU A 99 4.97 24.68 -32.01
CA LEU A 99 5.65 25.97 -32.24
C LEU A 99 6.75 25.82 -33.30
N ARG A 100 7.61 24.80 -33.22
CA ARG A 100 8.62 24.53 -34.25
C ARG A 100 8.03 24.23 -35.62
N ALA A 101 6.89 23.54 -35.69
CA ALA A 101 6.20 23.26 -36.95
C ALA A 101 5.53 24.51 -37.55
N ALA A 102 5.00 25.40 -36.71
CA ALA A 102 4.35 26.63 -37.15
C ALA A 102 5.35 27.73 -37.56
N PHE A 103 6.51 27.79 -36.90
CA PHE A 103 7.50 28.86 -37.11
C PHE A 103 8.75 28.42 -37.89
N GLY A 104 8.97 27.10 -38.08
CA GLY A 104 10.18 26.56 -38.70
C GLY A 104 11.45 26.87 -37.90
N PRO A 105 12.59 26.18 -38.15
CA PRO A 105 13.87 26.72 -37.71
C PRO A 105 14.07 28.03 -38.45
N GLU A 106 14.34 29.11 -37.73
CA GLU A 106 14.79 30.35 -38.35
C GLU A 106 15.93 30.01 -39.32
N ALA A 107 15.68 30.29 -40.60
CA ALA A 107 16.74 30.36 -41.59
C ALA A 107 17.54 31.62 -41.26
N GLU A 108 18.70 31.44 -40.61
CA GLU A 108 19.98 32.11 -40.89
C GLU A 108 21.06 31.75 -39.86
#